data_AF-A0A2V2UDA1-F1
#
_entry.id   AF-A0A2V2UDA1-F1
#
_cell.length_a   1.000
_cell.length_b   1.000
_cell.length_c   1.000
_cell.angle_alpha   90.00
_cell.angle_beta   90.00
_cell.angle_gamma   90.00
#
_symmetry.space_group_name_H-M   'P 1'
#
loop_
_entity.id
_entity.type
_entity.pdbx_description
1 polymer ?
#
loop_
_entity_poly.entity_id
_entity_poly.type
_entity_poly.pdbx_seq_one_letter_code
_entity_poly.pdbx_strand_id
1 'polypeptide(L)'
;MSDAGVKTIYLIVHGQKQLLEQVIEKLVARGLQRSNMQPASLEKSGNKGDYVAMVWPPSAPKEIVVSEITGNRPSESQDIGIDLGAWTSVGQKELYRISLG
;
A
#
# COMPACT_ATOMS: atom_id res chain seq x y z
N MET A 1 -14.34 1.61 24.47
CA MET A 1 -14.44 2.32 23.18
C MET A 1 -13.24 1.88 22.36
N SER A 2 -13.46 1.06 21.35
CA SER A 2 -12.41 0.65 20.41
C SER A 2 -11.93 1.91 19.72
N ASP A 3 -10.68 2.28 19.93
CA ASP A 3 -10.04 3.35 19.21
C ASP A 3 -10.05 2.93 17.73
N ALA A 4 -11.03 3.40 16.96
CA ALA A 4 -11.00 3.33 15.51
C ALA A 4 -9.99 4.40 15.07
N GLY A 5 -8.73 4.18 15.45
CA GLY A 5 -7.62 5.08 15.16
C GLY A 5 -7.56 5.32 13.66
N VAL A 6 -7.14 6.52 13.31
CA VAL A 6 -6.98 6.96 11.92
C VAL A 6 -6.16 5.90 11.15
N LYS A 7 -6.79 5.26 10.17
CA LYS A 7 -6.15 4.22 9.36
C LYS A 7 -5.14 4.85 8.43
N THR A 8 -3.89 4.41 8.53
CA THR A 8 -2.81 4.92 7.70
C THR A 8 -2.81 4.24 6.34
N ILE A 9 -2.45 4.98 5.29
CA ILE A 9 -2.31 4.48 3.92
C ILE A 9 -0.83 4.61 3.55
N TYR A 10 -0.15 3.48 3.43
CA TYR A 10 1.26 3.42 3.09
C TYR A 10 1.46 3.34 1.58
N LEU A 11 2.24 4.27 1.03
CA LEU A 11 2.46 4.41 -0.40
C LEU A 11 3.76 3.70 -0.82
N ILE A 12 3.65 2.69 -1.68
CA ILE A 12 4.80 1.95 -2.23
C ILE A 12 4.92 2.26 -3.73
N VAL A 13 5.98 2.96 -4.12
CA VAL A 13 6.21 3.41 -5.51
C VAL A 13 7.46 2.79 -6.16
N HIS A 14 8.09 1.78 -5.55
CA HIS A 14 9.24 1.05 -6.11
C HIS A 14 10.36 1.95 -6.68
N GLY A 15 10.75 2.99 -5.94
CA GLY A 15 11.78 3.95 -6.36
C GLY A 15 11.32 5.03 -7.35
N GLN A 16 10.11 4.91 -7.92
CA GLN A 16 9.53 5.87 -8.86
C GLN A 16 8.87 7.04 -8.11
N LYS A 17 9.69 7.81 -7.39
CA LYS A 17 9.23 8.95 -6.56
C LYS A 17 8.38 9.97 -7.32
N GLN A 18 8.59 10.10 -8.63
CA GLN A 18 7.79 10.95 -9.51
C GLN A 18 6.30 10.56 -9.56
N LEU A 19 5.95 9.31 -9.27
CA LEU A 19 4.57 8.82 -9.24
C LEU A 19 3.87 9.12 -7.92
N LEU A 20 4.59 9.55 -6.88
CA LEU A 20 4.03 9.71 -5.53
C LEU A 20 2.85 10.69 -5.51
N GLU A 21 3.01 11.86 -6.15
CA GLU A 21 1.94 12.86 -6.19
C GLU A 21 0.73 12.35 -6.99
N GLN A 22 0.97 11.72 -8.14
CA GLN A 22 -0.10 11.13 -8.96
C GLN A 22 -0.89 10.06 -8.18
N VAL A 23 -0.19 9.20 -7.43
CA VAL A 23 -0.82 8.20 -6.57
C VAL A 23 -1.70 8.85 -5.51
N ILE A 24 -1.19 9.89 -4.84
CA ILE A 24 -1.95 10.65 -3.84
C ILE A 24 -3.22 11.25 -4.46
N GLU A 25 -3.11 11.92 -5.61
CA GLU A 25 -4.25 12.52 -6.30
C GLU A 25 -5.32 11.49 -6.67
N LYS A 26 -4.91 10.32 -7.20
CA LYS A 26 -5.83 9.22 -7.54
C LYS A 26 -6.55 8.66 -6.33
N LEU A 27 -5.85 8.53 -5.19
CA LEU A 27 -6.44 8.06 -3.94
C LEU A 27 -7.40 9.10 -3.35
N VAL A 28 -7.05 10.39 -3.39
CA VAL A 28 -7.92 11.49 -2.96
C VAL A 28 -9.19 11.55 -3.81
N ALA A 29 -9.08 11.35 -5.13
CA ALA A 29 -10.25 11.28 -6.02
C ALA A 29 -11.20 10.10 -5.71
N ARG A 30 -10.71 9.07 -5.00
CA ARG A 30 -11.52 7.96 -4.47
C ARG A 30 -12.09 8.23 -3.07
N GLY A 31 -11.86 9.40 -2.50
CA GLY A 31 -12.34 9.81 -1.18
C GLY A 31 -11.39 9.50 -0.02
N LEU A 32 -10.16 9.06 -0.29
CA LEU A 32 -9.17 8.82 0.77
C LEU A 32 -8.55 10.14 1.22
N GLN A 33 -8.30 10.27 2.53
CA GLN A 33 -7.77 11.50 3.11
C GLN A 33 -6.25 11.58 2.94
N ARG A 34 -5.77 12.67 2.34
CA ARG A 34 -4.33 12.91 2.13
C ARG A 34 -3.53 12.91 3.44
N SER A 35 -4.14 13.39 4.53
CA SER A 35 -3.56 13.40 5.87
C SER A 35 -3.23 12.00 6.42
N ASN A 36 -3.85 10.96 5.86
CA ASN A 36 -3.63 9.59 6.29
C ASN A 36 -2.57 8.87 5.45
N MET A 37 -2.05 9.53 4.41
CA MET A 37 -1.12 8.93 3.46
C MET A 37 0.32 9.23 3.83
N GLN A 38 1.18 8.22 3.79
CA GLN A 38 2.62 8.41 3.95
C GLN A 38 3.42 7.42 3.09
N PRO A 39 4.63 7.78 2.64
CA PRO A 39 5.54 6.84 2.01
C PRO A 39 5.82 5.64 2.93
N ALA A 40 5.84 4.45 2.35
CA ALA A 40 6.26 3.24 3.06
C ALA A 40 7.77 3.28 3.37
N SER A 41 8.15 2.83 4.57
CA SER A 41 9.55 2.57 4.95
C SER A 41 9.88 1.10 4.76
N LEU A 42 11.10 0.77 4.32
CA LEU A 42 11.55 -0.62 4.21
C LEU A 42 11.80 -1.27 5.59
N GLU A 43 12.05 -0.47 6.62
CA GLU A 43 12.40 -0.94 7.96
C GLU A 43 11.17 -1.30 8.80
N LYS A 44 10.01 -0.70 8.50
CA LYS A 44 8.80 -0.84 9.30
C LYS A 44 7.54 -0.85 8.45
N SER A 45 6.76 -1.92 8.59
CA SER A 45 5.43 -2.06 8.00
C SER A 45 4.34 -1.33 8.80
N GLY A 46 3.15 -1.25 8.21
CA GLY A 46 1.94 -0.82 8.92
C GLY A 46 1.36 -1.87 9.86
N ASN A 47 0.27 -1.51 10.54
CA ASN A 47 -0.43 -2.37 11.48
C ASN A 47 -1.65 -3.03 10.83
N LYS A 48 -2.21 -4.05 11.50
CA LYS A 48 -3.45 -4.69 11.06
C LYS A 48 -4.59 -3.66 10.90
N GLY A 49 -5.22 -3.67 9.73
CA GLY A 49 -6.28 -2.78 9.33
C GLY A 49 -5.83 -1.41 8.84
N ASP A 50 -4.52 -1.13 8.78
CA ASP A 50 -4.00 -0.07 7.91
C ASP A 50 -4.05 -0.52 6.44
N TYR A 51 -3.84 0.42 5.52
CA TYR A 51 -3.91 0.18 4.09
C TYR A 51 -2.56 0.34 3.42
N VAL A 52 -2.37 -0.36 2.31
CA VAL A 52 -1.24 -0.21 1.39
C VAL A 52 -1.78 0.20 0.03
N ALA A 53 -1.20 1.23 -0.55
CA ALA A 53 -1.40 1.60 -1.95
C ALA A 53 -0.06 1.38 -2.68
N MET A 54 0.01 0.29 -3.43
CA MET A 54 1.21 -0.13 -4.13
C MET A 54 1.06 0.06 -5.63
N VAL A 55 2.03 0.72 -6.23
CA VAL A 55 2.11 0.86 -7.68
C VAL A 55 2.47 -0.48 -8.33
N TRP A 56 1.70 -0.89 -9.34
CA TRP A 56 1.85 -2.19 -9.99
C TRP A 56 1.70 -2.12 -11.52
N PRO A 57 2.39 -3.00 -12.28
CA PRO A 57 3.56 -3.77 -11.85
C PRO A 57 4.77 -2.86 -11.55
N PRO A 58 5.75 -3.32 -10.76
CA PRO A 58 6.86 -2.48 -10.32
C PRO A 58 7.72 -1.94 -11.46
N SER A 59 7.93 -2.76 -12.50
CA SER A 59 8.78 -2.42 -13.65
C SER A 59 8.12 -1.48 -14.65
N ALA A 60 6.79 -1.50 -14.74
CA ALA A 60 6.02 -0.69 -15.66
C ALA A 60 4.66 -0.33 -15.04
N PRO A 61 4.62 0.63 -14.13
CA PRO A 61 3.41 1.05 -13.43
C PRO A 61 2.24 1.34 -14.35
N LYS A 62 1.11 0.69 -14.08
CA LYS A 62 -0.16 0.93 -14.77
C LYS A 62 -1.30 1.18 -13.81
N GLU A 63 -1.20 0.65 -12.61
CA GLU A 63 -2.27 0.69 -11.64
C GLU A 63 -1.73 0.82 -10.21
N ILE A 64 -2.62 1.16 -9.30
CA ILE A 64 -2.41 1.22 -7.86
C ILE A 64 -3.25 0.09 -7.28
N VAL A 65 -2.61 -0.90 -6.68
CA VAL A 65 -3.26 -1.95 -5.92
C VAL A 65 -3.47 -1.44 -4.49
N VAL A 66 -4.73 -1.38 -4.06
CA VAL A 66 -5.09 -0.97 -2.69
C VAL A 66 -5.46 -2.21 -1.89
N SER A 67 -4.75 -2.43 -0.79
CA SER A 67 -4.89 -3.61 0.06
C SER A 67 -5.02 -3.22 1.53
N GLU A 68 -5.73 -4.02 2.31
CA GLU A 68 -5.75 -3.94 3.79
C GLU A 68 -4.68 -4.88 4.38
N ILE A 69 -3.95 -4.42 5.38
CA ILE A 69 -3.02 -5.27 6.13
C ILE A 69 -3.83 -6.18 7.06
N THR A 70 -3.72 -7.50 6.87
CA THR A 70 -4.48 -8.49 7.65
C THR A 70 -3.73 -9.00 8.88
N GLY A 71 -2.45 -8.62 9.02
CA GLY A 71 -1.53 -9.07 10.07
C GLY A 71 -0.28 -9.67 9.45
N ASN A 72 0.11 -10.86 9.92
CA ASN A 72 1.26 -11.57 9.37
C ASN A 72 0.87 -12.36 8.12
N ARG A 73 1.81 -12.49 7.18
CA ARG A 73 1.62 -13.28 5.97
C ARG A 73 1.43 -14.75 6.35
N PRO A 74 0.32 -15.41 5.94
CA PRO A 74 0.19 -16.86 6.04
C PRO A 74 1.31 -17.53 5.24
N SER A 75 1.89 -18.62 5.76
CA SER A 75 3.00 -19.37 5.16
C SER A 75 2.75 -19.86 3.72
N GLU A 76 1.51 -19.83 3.25
CA GLU A 76 1.08 -20.30 1.93
C GLU A 76 0.85 -19.15 0.91
N SER A 77 1.09 -17.90 1.31
CA SER A 77 0.79 -16.74 0.45
C SER A 77 1.94 -16.45 -0.51
N GLN A 78 1.68 -16.58 -1.82
CA GLN A 78 2.62 -16.40 -2.93
C GLN A 78 3.67 -15.31 -2.70
N ASP A 79 4.94 -15.70 -2.81
CA ASP A 79 6.07 -14.77 -2.91
C ASP A 79 5.83 -13.79 -4.05
N ILE A 80 5.75 -12.50 -3.72
CA ILE A 80 5.60 -11.43 -4.71
C ILE A 80 6.92 -11.14 -5.45
N GLY A 81 7.99 -11.90 -5.18
CA GLY A 81 9.28 -11.83 -5.89
C GLY A 81 10.01 -10.48 -5.79
N ILE A 82 9.52 -9.57 -4.95
CA ILE A 82 10.01 -8.21 -4.78
C ILE A 82 10.40 -8.07 -3.32
N ASP A 83 11.67 -7.79 -3.07
CA ASP A 83 12.13 -7.44 -1.73
C ASP A 83 11.57 -6.05 -1.36
N LEU A 84 10.59 -6.05 -0.46
CA LEU A 84 10.00 -4.86 0.13
C LEU A 84 10.37 -4.72 1.61
N GLY A 85 11.44 -5.39 2.08
CA GLY A 85 11.85 -5.36 3.48
C GLY A 85 10.74 -5.86 4.42
N ALA A 86 10.39 -5.06 5.43
CA ALA A 86 9.36 -5.39 6.42
C ALA A 86 7.97 -5.68 5.80
N TRP A 87 7.71 -5.25 4.56
CA TRP A 87 6.43 -5.49 3.88
C TRP A 87 6.28 -6.91 3.32
N THR A 88 7.37 -7.67 3.20
CA THR A 88 7.34 -9.06 2.72
C THR A 88 6.67 -9.99 3.75
N SER A 89 6.81 -9.69 5.04
CA SER A 89 6.28 -10.51 6.14
C SER A 89 4.84 -10.20 6.53
N VAL A 90 4.24 -9.13 6.00
CA VAL A 90 2.85 -8.76 6.31
C VAL A 90 1.86 -9.35 5.32
N GLY A 91 0.76 -9.86 5.85
CA GLY A 91 -0.39 -10.31 5.09
C GLY A 91 -1.15 -9.11 4.56
N GLN A 92 -1.51 -9.14 3.29
CA GLN A 92 -2.28 -8.08 2.64
C GLN A 92 -3.44 -8.72 1.88
N LYS A 93 -4.63 -8.14 2.02
CA LYS A 93 -5.80 -8.51 1.23
C LYS A 93 -6.11 -7.39 0.27
N GLU A 94 -5.98 -7.66 -1.03
CA GLU A 94 -6.38 -6.73 -2.07
C GLU A 94 -7.87 -6.40 -1.94
N LEU A 95 -8.19 -5.11 -2.00
CA LEU A 95 -9.55 -4.60 -1.96
C LEU A 95 -10.02 -4.20 -3.36
N TYR A 96 -9.19 -3.42 -4.06
CA TYR A 96 -9.48 -2.92 -5.41
C TYR A 96 -8.22 -2.35 -6.06
N ARG A 97 -8.34 -1.98 -7.33
CA ARG A 97 -7.28 -1.34 -8.11
C ARG A 97 -7.72 0.00 -8.70
N ILE A 98 -6.76 0.90 -8.94
CA ILE A 98 -6.97 2.20 -9.58
C ILE A 98 -6.02 2.33 -10.77
N SER A 99 -6.52 2.63 -11.97
CA SER A 99 -5.64 2.93 -13.12
C SER A 99 -4.88 4.25 -12.93
N LEU A 100 -3.59 4.26 -13.28
CA LEU A 100 -2.75 5.46 -13.32
C LEU A 100 -2.95 6.28 -14.60
N GLY A 101 -3.41 5.65 -15.69
CA GLY A 101 -3.61 6.25 -17.01
C GLY A 101 -4.23 5.24 -17.97
#